data_AF-A0A3D4UIX4-F1
#
_entry.id   AF-A0A3D4UIX4-F1
#
_cell.length_a   1.000
_cell.length_b   1.000
_cell.length_c   1.000
_cell.angle_alpha   90.00
_cell.angle_beta   90.00
_cell.angle_gamma   90.00
#
_symmetry.space_group_name_H-M   'P 1'
#
loop_
_entity.id
_entity.type
_entity.pdbx_description
1 polymer ?
#
loop_
_entity_poly.entity_id
_entity_poly.type
_entity_poly.pdbx_seq_one_letter_code
_entity_poly.pdbx_strand_id
1 'polypeptide(L)' 'MSTEESQPMHDPRQIEAILSGVERLPTLPSVATRLMSVGNAADINLDEIIQLIESDPAMSTTILRMC' A
#
# COMPACT_ATOMS: atom_id res chain seq x y z
N MET A 1 35.13 12.88 20.54
CA MET A 1 33.91 13.63 20.90
C MET A 1 32.82 13.01 20.07
N SER A 2 32.06 12.09 20.69
CA SER A 2 31.12 11.21 19.99
C SER A 2 29.79 11.91 19.74
N THR A 3 29.21 11.57 18.61
CA THR A 3 27.97 12.02 17.98
C THR A 3 26.73 11.83 18.86
N GLU A 4 25.95 12.89 19.07
CA GLU A 4 24.53 12.79 19.44
C GLU A 4 23.68 13.15 18.22
N GLU A 5 23.28 12.13 17.47
CA GLU A 5 22.19 12.23 16.52
C GLU A 5 20.90 12.52 17.30
N SER A 6 20.35 13.73 17.12
CA SER A 6 19.05 14.11 17.66
C SER A 6 17.94 13.35 16.93
N GLN A 7 17.51 12.21 17.47
CA GLN A 7 16.30 11.53 17.02
C GLN A 7 15.07 12.40 17.31
N PRO A 8 14.15 12.61 16.34
CA PRO A 8 12.94 13.37 16.58
C PRO A 8 12.07 12.63 17.61
N MET A 9 11.78 13.31 18.71
CA MET A 9 10.88 12.83 19.77
C MET A 9 9.46 12.79 19.22
N HIS A 10 9.02 11.62 18.74
CA HIS A 10 7.68 11.43 18.17
C HIS A 10 6.63 11.61 19.27
N ASP A 11 5.57 12.40 19.01
CA ASP A 11 4.48 12.61 19.95
C ASP A 11 3.78 11.26 20.23
N PRO A 12 3.75 10.79 21.49
CA PRO A 12 3.09 9.53 21.84
C PRO A 12 1.64 9.44 21.34
N ARG A 13 0.92 10.56 21.32
CA ARG A 13 -0.46 10.64 20.83
C ARG A 13 -0.56 10.42 19.32
N GLN A 14 0.45 10.85 18.58
CA GLN A 14 0.55 10.62 17.14
C GLN A 14 0.81 9.15 16.85
N ILE A 15 1.69 8.51 17.63
CA ILE A 15 1.96 7.07 17.53
C ILE A 15 0.69 6.27 17.81
N GLU A 16 -0.05 6.61 18.86
CA GLU A 16 -1.29 5.91 19.26
C GLU A 16 -2.44 6.11 18.26
N ALA A 17 -2.55 7.30 17.66
CA ALA A 17 -3.48 7.56 16.56
C ALA A 17 -3.14 6.76 15.29
N ILE A 18 -1.85 6.56 14.98
CA ILE A 18 -1.43 5.73 13.85
C ILE A 18 -1.71 4.25 14.13
N LEU A 19 -1.34 3.75 15.32
CA LEU A 19 -1.56 2.35 15.73
C LEU A 19 -3.04 1.97 15.76
N SER A 20 -3.91 2.84 16.28
CA SER A 20 -5.36 2.61 16.29
C SER A 20 -5.97 2.58 14.87
N GLY A 21 -5.33 3.24 13.90
CA GLY A 21 -5.66 3.15 12.48
C GLY A 21 -5.21 1.83 11.84
N VAL A 22 -4.09 1.27 12.27
CA VAL A 22 -3.53 0.00 11.76
C VAL A 22 -4.46 -1.18 12.04
N GLU A 23 -5.07 -1.23 13.23
CA GLU A 23 -6.05 -2.27 13.59
C GLU A 23 -7.34 -2.22 12.76
N ARG A 24 -7.60 -1.08 12.10
CA ARG A 24 -8.75 -0.83 11.24
C ARG A 24 -8.44 -0.90 9.75
N LEU A 25 -7.19 -1.20 9.38
CA LEU A 25 -6.84 -1.34 7.98
C LEU A 25 -7.66 -2.49 7.39
N PRO A 26 -8.42 -2.26 6.30
CA PRO A 26 -9.03 -3.35 5.59
C PRO A 26 -7.92 -4.34 5.22
N THR A 27 -8.22 -5.64 5.30
CA THR A 27 -7.29 -6.64 4.77
C THR A 27 -7.04 -6.28 3.31
N LEU A 28 -5.80 -5.97 2.97
CA LEU A 28 -5.44 -5.61 1.61
C LEU A 28 -5.87 -6.78 0.71
N PRO A 29 -6.70 -6.55 -0.32
CA PRO A 29 -7.05 -7.59 -1.26
C PRO A 29 -5.76 -8.24 -1.77
N SER A 30 -5.74 -9.57 -1.88
CA SER A 30 -4.57 -10.31 -2.40
C SER A 30 -4.08 -9.74 -3.73
N VAL A 31 -5.02 -9.27 -4.54
CA VAL A 31 -4.83 -8.53 -5.79
C VAL A 31 -4.08 -7.20 -5.57
N ALA A 32 -4.47 -6.37 -4.61
CA ALA A 32 -3.78 -5.10 -4.34
C ALA A 32 -2.34 -5.32 -3.84
N THR A 33 -2.11 -6.34 -3.00
CA THR A 33 -0.77 -6.71 -2.52
C THR A 33 0.15 -7.14 -3.67
N ARG A 34 -0.38 -7.95 -4.60
CA ARG A 34 0.36 -8.37 -5.79
C ARG A 34 0.65 -7.19 -6.72
N LEU A 35 -0.31 -6.29 -6.92
CA LEU A 35 -0.13 -5.09 -7.76
C LEU A 35 0.97 -4.17 -7.20
N MET A 36 0.98 -3.95 -5.89
CA MET A 36 2.02 -3.17 -5.21
C MET A 36 3.41 -3.81 -5.34
N SER A 37 3.50 -5.15 -5.33
CA SER A 37 4.77 -5.86 -5.54
C SER A 37 5.31 -5.72 -6.96
N VAL A 38 4.42 -5.69 -7.96
CA VAL A 38 4.78 -5.54 -9.38
C VAL A 38 5.14 -4.09 -9.69
N GLY A 39 4.40 -3.11 -9.17
CA GLY A 39 4.63 -1.68 -9.43
C GLY A 39 5.95 -1.11 -8.88
N ASN A 40 6.60 -1.83 -7.96
CA ASN A 40 7.89 -1.43 -7.37
C ASN A 40 9.10 -1.99 -8.14
N ALA A 41 8.88 -2.76 -9.21
CA ALA A 41 9.92 -3.28 -10.09
C ALA A 41 10.22 -2.28 -11.22
N ALA A 42 11.50 -2.15 -11.60
CA ALA A 42 11.94 -1.23 -12.67
C ALA A 42 11.43 -1.63 -14.07
N ASP A 43 10.92 -2.85 -14.23
CA ASP A 43 10.35 -3.36 -15.46
C ASP A 43 9.01 -4.04 -15.12
N ILE A 44 7.94 -3.27 -15.25
CA ILE A 44 6.59 -3.70 -14.92
C ILE A 44 6.05 -4.52 -16.09
N ASN A 45 5.72 -5.79 -15.85
CA ASN A 45 5.01 -6.59 -16.83
C ASN A 45 3.51 -6.20 -16.84
N LEU A 46 3.12 -5.46 -17.89
CA LEU A 46 1.75 -4.97 -18.06
C LEU A 46 0.72 -6.11 -18.14
N ASP A 47 1.10 -7.26 -18.72
CA ASP A 47 0.21 -8.42 -18.87
C ASP A 47 -0.12 -9.05 -17.51
N GLU A 48 0.85 -9.08 -16.58
CA GLU A 48 0.62 -9.58 -15.22
C GLU A 48 -0.34 -8.65 -14.45
N ILE A 49 -0.25 -7.34 -14.67
CA ILE A 49 -1.17 -6.36 -14.08
C ILE A 49 -2.58 -6.54 -14.64
N ILE A 50 -2.73 -6.72 -15.96
CA ILE A 50 -4.03 -6.93 -16.60
C ILE A 50 -4.69 -8.19 -16.05
N GLN A 51 -3.98 -9.32 -15.98
CA GLN A 51 -4.52 -10.57 -15.42
C GLN A 51 -4.98 -10.42 -13.98
N LEU A 52 -4.25 -9.61 -13.20
CA LEU A 52 -4.56 -9.35 -11.82
C LEU A 52 -5.83 -8.48 -11.67
N ILE A 53 -6.01 -7.49 -12.55
CA ILE A 53 -7.23 -6.69 -12.64
C ILE A 53 -8.43 -7.54 -13.07
N GLU A 54 -8.25 -8.41 -14.07
CA GLU A 54 -9.29 -9.32 -14.56
C GLU A 54 -9.73 -10.35 -13.50
N SER A 55 -8.85 -10.72 -12.57
CA SER A 55 -9.17 -11.66 -11.50
C SER A 55 -10.18 -11.13 -10.46
N ASP A 56 -10.39 -9.80 -10.42
CA ASP A 56 -11.38 -9.15 -9.54
C ASP A 56 -12.34 -8.26 -10.37
N PRO A 57 -13.57 -8.73 -10.64
CA PRO A 57 -14.59 -7.97 -11.35
C PRO A 57 -14.97 -6.64 -10.69
N ALA A 58 -14.89 -6.54 -9.35
CA ALA A 58 -15.21 -5.31 -8.63
C ALA A 58 -14.11 -4.25 -8.82
N MET A 59 -12.84 -4.68 -8.85
CA MET A 59 -11.72 -3.81 -9.16
C MET A 59 -11.77 -3.32 -10.62
N SER A 60 -12.02 -4.23 -11.56
CA SER A 60 -12.23 -3.89 -12.98
C SER A 60 -13.32 -2.83 -13.18
N THR A 61 -14.48 -3.01 -12.53
CA THR A 61 -15.59 -2.06 -12.59
C THR A 61 -15.23 -0.69 -11.99
N THR A 62 -14.42 -0.69 -10.91
CA THR A 62 -13.97 0.54 -10.26
C THR A 62 -13.03 1.35 -11.16
N ILE A 63 -12.09 0.70 -11.83
CA ILE A 63 -11.18 1.33 -12.80
C ILE A 63 -11.97 1.91 -13.97
N LEU A 64 -12.90 1.14 -14.54
CA LEU A 64 -13.74 1.60 -15.66
C LEU A 64 -14.59 2.83 -15.30
N ARG A 65 -15.01 2.98 -14.04
CA ARG A 65 -15.77 4.15 -13.56
C ARG A 65 -14.89 5.40 -13.36
N MET A 66 -13.57 5.24 -13.24
CA MET A 66 -12.62 6.34 -13.08
C MET A 66 -12.17 6.95 -14.41
N CYS A 67 -12.43 6.26 -15.53
CA CYS A 67 -12.21 6.72 -16.89
C CYS A 67 -13.47 7.38 -17.44
#